data_AF-A0A497PMP8-F1
#
_entry.id   AF-A0A497PMP8-F1
#
_cell.length_a   1.000
_cell.length_b   1.000
_cell.length_c   1.000
_cell.angle_alpha   90.00
_cell.angle_beta   90.00
_cell.angle_gamma   90.00
#
_symmetry.space_group_name_H-M   'P 1'
#
loop_
_entity.id
_entity.type
_entity.pdbx_description
1 polymer ?
#
loop_
_entity_poly.entity_id
_entity_poly.type
_entity_poly.pdbx_seq_one_letter_code
_entity_poly.pdbx_strand_id
1 'polypeptide(L)'
;MLWTIVKKELWINLTSLRFSVSVFILVALVIASLVVSSKEYTEQLRDYENKVKLHKAFAKHNNITLDRRPPKLSLLFRGVVGNVGSSVELTVGETPKLKESSDENLLSPLFPPVDLGFVLGMVMSLMAFFLTYDAISGERERGTLKLILSNQVPRSTVLLGKWIGGYLTLLAALIIATSVGLIVLELNIKPGFARDDWIALGTIGLTVLIYLATFCSLGIMVSATTRSSATAILALLLIWVLSVL
;
A
#
# COMPACT_ATOMS: atom_id res chain seq x y z
N MET A 1 26.53 -17.03 -10.77
CA MET A 1 25.43 -17.59 -11.59
C MET A 1 24.06 -17.10 -11.15
N LEU A 2 23.71 -17.15 -9.84
CA LEU A 2 22.42 -16.65 -9.36
C LEU A 2 22.21 -15.15 -9.67
N TRP A 3 23.19 -14.30 -9.37
CA TRP A 3 23.14 -12.86 -9.67
C TRP A 3 22.93 -12.56 -11.16
N THR A 4 23.53 -13.36 -12.05
CA THR A 4 23.38 -13.20 -13.50
C THR A 4 21.94 -13.49 -13.95
N ILE A 5 21.28 -14.48 -13.35
CA ILE A 5 19.87 -14.79 -13.59
C ILE A 5 19.00 -13.64 -13.07
N VAL A 6 19.24 -13.17 -11.84
CA VAL A 6 18.50 -12.05 -11.24
C VAL A 6 18.59 -10.80 -12.09
N LYS A 7 19.81 -10.42 -12.51
CA LYS A 7 20.03 -9.23 -13.35
C LYS A 7 19.31 -9.33 -14.69
N LYS A 8 19.37 -10.51 -15.32
CA LYS A 8 18.66 -10.78 -16.57
C LYS A 8 17.14 -10.61 -16.37
N GLU A 9 16.59 -11.24 -15.34
CA GLU A 9 15.16 -11.21 -15.04
C GLU A 9 14.66 -9.79 -14.75
N LEU A 10 15.43 -9.05 -13.95
CA LEU A 10 15.13 -7.65 -13.64
C LEU A 10 15.12 -6.81 -14.92
N TRP A 11 16.12 -6.94 -15.78
CA TRP A 11 16.18 -6.18 -17.04
C TRP A 11 14.99 -6.48 -17.94
N ILE A 12 14.62 -7.76 -18.09
CA ILE A 12 13.47 -8.17 -18.91
C ILE A 12 12.16 -7.60 -18.35
N ASN A 13 11.97 -7.68 -17.04
CA ASN A 13 10.74 -7.19 -16.43
C ASN A 13 10.67 -5.66 -16.43
N LEU A 14 11.77 -4.96 -16.16
CA LEU A 14 11.83 -3.50 -16.12
C LEU A 14 11.63 -2.85 -17.50
N THR A 15 12.12 -3.50 -18.56
CA THR A 15 11.95 -3.02 -19.95
C THR A 15 10.62 -3.44 -20.57
N SER A 16 9.81 -4.24 -19.86
CA SER A 16 8.53 -4.69 -20.37
C SER A 16 7.50 -3.56 -20.36
N LEU A 17 6.71 -3.44 -21.43
CA LEU A 17 5.63 -2.46 -21.54
C LEU A 17 4.62 -2.61 -20.39
N ARG A 18 4.35 -3.84 -19.96
CA ARG A 18 3.47 -4.12 -18.83
C ARG A 18 3.94 -3.44 -17.54
N PHE A 19 5.25 -3.42 -17.29
CA PHE A 19 5.81 -2.80 -16.10
C PHE A 19 5.65 -1.29 -16.16
N SER A 20 5.99 -0.69 -17.30
CA SER A 20 5.84 0.76 -17.50
C SER A 20 4.40 1.23 -17.33
N VAL A 21 3.44 0.50 -17.92
CA VAL A 21 2.00 0.80 -17.76
C VAL A 21 1.55 0.64 -16.32
N SER A 22 1.92 -0.47 -15.66
CA SER A 22 1.55 -0.69 -14.26
C SER A 22 2.14 0.36 -13.32
N VAL A 23 3.41 0.75 -13.50
CA VAL A 23 4.04 1.83 -12.72
C VAL A 23 3.35 3.16 -12.98
N PHE A 24 3.02 3.47 -14.24
CA PHE A 24 2.31 4.71 -14.57
C PHE A 24 0.96 4.78 -13.86
N ILE A 25 0.17 3.70 -13.91
CA ILE A 25 -1.11 3.61 -13.21
C ILE A 25 -0.93 3.73 -11.69
N LEU A 26 0.06 3.02 -11.13
CA LEU A 26 0.37 3.08 -9.70
C LEU A 26 0.73 4.50 -9.26
N VAL A 27 1.60 5.19 -10.01
CA VAL A 27 2.00 6.57 -9.73
C VAL A 27 0.81 7.51 -9.81
N ALA A 28 -0.03 7.38 -10.85
CA ALA A 28 -1.24 8.20 -11.00
C ALA A 28 -2.21 8.01 -9.82
N LEU A 29 -2.39 6.76 -9.36
CA LEU A 29 -3.22 6.45 -8.20
C LEU A 29 -2.63 6.98 -6.88
N VAL A 30 -1.32 6.89 -6.69
CA VAL A 30 -0.64 7.48 -5.52
C VAL A 30 -0.82 9.00 -5.49
N ILE A 31 -0.65 9.69 -6.63
CA ILE A 31 -0.86 11.13 -6.71
C ILE A 31 -2.32 11.48 -6.40
N ALA A 32 -3.27 10.79 -7.03
CA ALA A 32 -4.69 11.02 -6.79
C ALA A 32 -5.06 10.82 -5.31
N SER A 33 -4.58 9.73 -4.71
CA SER A 33 -4.78 9.42 -3.30
C SER A 33 -4.20 10.51 -2.38
N LEU A 34 -2.98 10.97 -2.64
CA LEU A 34 -2.36 12.03 -1.84
C LEU A 34 -3.10 13.36 -1.94
N VAL A 35 -3.62 13.70 -3.12
CA VAL A 35 -4.44 14.91 -3.30
C VAL A 35 -5.74 14.81 -2.51
N VAL A 36 -6.40 13.65 -2.53
CA VAL A 36 -7.64 13.41 -1.76
C VAL A 36 -7.35 13.48 -0.25
N SER A 37 -6.34 12.74 0.22
CA SER A 37 -5.95 12.71 1.64
C SER A 37 -5.46 14.07 2.15
N SER A 38 -4.80 14.86 1.32
CA SER A 38 -4.37 16.23 1.65
C SER A 38 -5.58 17.14 1.94
N LYS A 39 -6.60 17.10 1.07
CA LYS A 39 -7.84 17.88 1.28
C LYS A 39 -8.55 17.45 2.56
N GLU A 40 -8.73 16.15 2.73
CA GLU A 40 -9.39 15.60 3.91
C GLU A 40 -8.66 15.97 5.21
N TYR A 41 -7.32 15.92 5.22
CA TYR A 41 -6.52 16.35 6.36
C TYR A 41 -6.68 17.84 6.69
N THR A 42 -6.75 18.71 5.67
CA THR A 42 -6.98 20.16 5.91
C THR A 42 -8.37 20.45 6.46
N GLU A 43 -9.39 19.71 6.03
CA GLU A 43 -10.75 19.81 6.57
C GLU A 43 -10.79 19.35 8.04
N GLN A 44 -10.21 18.19 8.34
CA GLN A 44 -10.12 17.69 9.72
C GLN A 44 -9.38 18.67 10.65
N LEU A 45 -8.33 19.34 10.15
CA LEU A 45 -7.60 20.33 10.94
C LEU A 45 -8.46 21.57 11.23
N ARG A 46 -9.25 22.04 10.25
CA ARG A 46 -10.18 23.17 10.42
C ARG A 46 -11.29 22.84 11.41
N ASP A 47 -11.86 21.65 11.31
CA ASP A 47 -12.90 21.17 12.23
C ASP A 47 -12.36 21.04 13.65
N TYR A 48 -11.14 20.53 13.80
CA TYR A 48 -10.44 20.51 15.08
C TYR A 48 -10.28 21.92 15.67
N GLU A 49 -9.77 22.88 14.89
CA GLU A 49 -9.59 24.25 15.37
C GLU A 49 -10.92 24.92 15.76
N ASN A 50 -11.97 24.68 14.99
CA ASN A 50 -13.31 25.20 15.28
C ASN A 50 -13.88 24.57 16.57
N LYS A 51 -13.78 23.24 16.73
CA LYS A 51 -14.22 22.53 17.95
C LYS A 51 -13.46 23.03 19.18
N VAL A 52 -12.13 23.17 19.10
CA VAL A 52 -11.32 23.69 20.20
C VAL A 52 -11.71 25.12 20.58
N LYS A 53 -11.98 25.99 19.59
CA LYS A 53 -12.44 27.37 19.86
C LYS A 53 -13.81 27.40 20.54
N LEU A 54 -14.76 26.61 20.04
CA LEU A 54 -16.10 26.50 20.63
C LEU A 54 -16.03 25.95 22.06
N HIS A 55 -15.30 24.85 22.26
CA HIS A 55 -15.14 24.23 23.57
C HIS A 55 -14.46 25.16 24.58
N LYS A 56 -13.47 25.95 24.15
CA LYS A 56 -12.86 26.99 25.01
C LYS A 56 -13.84 28.13 25.32
N ALA A 57 -14.66 28.56 24.36
CA ALA A 57 -15.64 29.63 24.56
C ALA A 57 -16.81 29.21 25.47
N PHE A 58 -17.21 27.94 25.40
CA PHE A 58 -18.30 27.36 26.20
C PHE A 58 -17.80 26.52 27.38
N ALA A 59 -16.53 26.66 27.78
CA ALA A 59 -15.94 25.93 28.90
C ALA A 59 -16.69 26.28 30.21
N LYS A 60 -17.64 25.43 30.57
CA LYS A 60 -18.38 25.52 31.83
C LYS A 60 -17.50 24.93 32.93
N HIS A 61 -17.60 25.43 34.15
CA HIS A 61 -16.73 25.03 35.28
C HIS A 61 -16.66 23.51 35.57
N ASN A 62 -17.59 22.70 35.06
CA ASN A 62 -17.70 21.27 35.39
C ASN A 62 -17.50 20.29 34.21
N ASN A 63 -17.45 20.74 32.95
CA ASN A 63 -17.22 19.87 31.78
C ASN A 63 -16.04 20.40 30.97
N ILE A 64 -14.94 19.65 30.97
CA ILE A 64 -13.77 19.95 30.14
C ILE A 64 -13.73 18.92 29.01
N THR A 65 -13.87 19.37 27.76
CA THR A 65 -13.67 18.52 26.59
C THR A 65 -12.22 18.61 26.13
N LEU A 66 -11.57 17.47 25.98
CA LEU A 66 -10.20 17.38 25.46
C LEU A 66 -10.23 16.86 24.02
N ASP A 67 -9.92 17.74 23.07
CA ASP A 67 -9.88 17.42 21.65
C ASP A 67 -8.47 16.97 21.24
N ARG A 68 -8.38 15.85 20.52
CA ARG A 68 -7.10 15.30 20.00
C ARG A 68 -6.78 15.89 18.63
N ARG A 69 -5.57 16.42 18.45
CA ARG A 69 -5.09 16.91 17.14
C ARG A 69 -4.91 15.74 16.15
N PRO A 70 -5.31 15.89 14.87
CA PRO A 70 -5.06 14.86 13.86
C PRO A 70 -3.54 14.62 13.69
N PRO A 71 -3.08 13.35 13.63
CA PRO A 71 -1.68 13.02 13.46
C PRO A 71 -1.23 13.32 12.02
N LYS A 72 0.03 13.75 11.86
CA LYS A 72 0.60 14.11 10.54
C LYS A 72 0.63 12.93 9.56
N LEU A 73 0.75 11.71 10.08
CA LEU A 73 0.70 10.47 9.30
C LEU A 73 -0.67 10.22 8.65
N SER A 74 -1.73 10.88 9.13
CA SER A 74 -3.07 10.80 8.52
C SER A 74 -3.12 11.31 7.08
N LEU A 75 -2.11 12.08 6.66
CA LEU A 75 -1.97 12.58 5.30
C LEU A 75 -1.59 11.44 4.32
N LEU A 76 -0.91 10.40 4.82
CA LEU A 76 -0.50 9.24 4.03
C LEU A 76 -1.43 8.05 4.28
N PHE A 77 -1.72 7.76 5.55
CA PHE A 77 -2.53 6.62 5.96
C PHE A 77 -3.65 7.11 6.87
N ARG A 78 -4.90 7.03 6.41
CA ARG A 78 -6.05 7.45 7.22
C ARG A 78 -6.17 6.60 8.48
N GLY A 79 -5.87 5.30 8.35
CA GLY A 79 -5.80 4.35 9.46
C GLY A 79 -7.08 4.34 10.31
N VAL A 80 -6.93 4.05 11.61
CA VAL A 80 -8.04 3.99 12.59
C VAL A 80 -8.51 5.39 13.01
N VAL A 81 -7.79 6.44 12.65
CA VAL A 81 -8.03 7.81 13.15
C VAL A 81 -9.33 8.39 12.60
N GLY A 82 -9.73 7.99 11.39
CA GLY A 82 -10.99 8.45 10.79
C GLY A 82 -12.25 7.84 11.41
N ASN A 83 -12.13 6.84 12.30
CA ASN A 83 -13.25 6.07 12.83
C ASN A 83 -13.34 6.10 14.37
N VAL A 84 -12.52 6.91 15.04
CA VAL A 84 -12.47 7.01 16.50
C VAL A 84 -12.86 8.42 16.93
N GLY A 85 -13.74 8.54 17.93
CA GLY A 85 -14.18 9.82 18.49
C GLY A 85 -13.01 10.75 18.81
N SER A 86 -13.03 11.95 18.24
CA SER A 86 -11.90 12.90 18.30
C SER A 86 -11.85 13.73 19.60
N SER A 87 -12.87 13.63 20.44
CA SER A 87 -13.03 14.41 21.68
C SER A 87 -13.43 13.54 22.85
N VAL A 88 -12.79 13.73 24.00
CA VAL A 88 -13.15 13.09 25.26
C VAL A 88 -13.80 14.14 26.16
N GLU A 89 -15.03 13.87 26.63
CA GLU A 89 -15.71 14.75 27.57
C GLU A 89 -15.38 14.29 29.00
N LEU A 90 -14.74 15.16 29.78
CA LEU A 90 -14.40 14.92 31.17
C LEU A 90 -15.43 15.61 32.06
N THR A 91 -16.35 14.84 32.62
CA THR A 91 -17.27 15.26 33.67
C THR A 91 -16.74 14.80 35.02
N VAL A 92 -16.63 15.71 35.99
CA VAL A 92 -16.14 15.36 37.33
C VAL A 92 -17.09 14.35 38.00
N GLY A 93 -16.60 13.12 38.23
CA GLY A 93 -17.36 12.04 38.87
C GLY A 93 -17.90 10.95 37.92
N GLU A 94 -17.76 11.11 36.60
CA GLU A 94 -18.08 10.08 35.61
C GLU A 94 -16.81 9.52 34.94
N THR A 95 -16.89 8.28 34.42
CA THR A 95 -15.80 7.75 33.62
C THR A 95 -15.70 8.52 32.30
N PRO A 96 -14.48 8.86 31.86
CA PRO A 96 -14.27 9.58 30.61
C PRO A 96 -14.82 8.74 29.45
N LYS A 97 -15.83 9.27 28.75
CA LYS A 97 -16.39 8.64 27.55
C LYS A 97 -15.87 9.37 26.32
N LEU A 98 -15.44 8.59 25.33
CA LEU A 98 -15.19 9.09 23.99
C LEU A 98 -16.53 9.60 23.46
N LYS A 99 -16.59 10.87 23.08
CA LYS A 99 -17.76 11.40 22.39
C LYS A 99 -17.75 10.77 21.01
N GLU A 100 -18.71 9.88 20.75
CA GLU A 100 -18.92 9.33 19.42
C GLU A 100 -19.09 10.50 18.47
N SER A 101 -18.22 10.55 17.46
CA SER A 101 -18.27 11.58 16.43
C SER A 101 -19.62 11.46 15.73
N SER A 102 -20.48 12.43 15.97
CA SER A 102 -21.88 12.51 15.51
C SER A 102 -22.01 12.61 13.98
N ASP A 103 -20.89 12.69 13.27
CA ASP A 103 -20.78 12.73 11.81
C ASP A 103 -20.55 11.32 11.24
N GLU A 104 -21.31 10.33 11.69
CA GLU A 104 -21.37 9.04 11.01
C GLU A 104 -22.02 9.24 9.63
N ASN A 105 -21.17 9.55 8.65
CA ASN A 105 -21.60 9.62 7.27
C ASN A 105 -22.00 8.19 6.87
N LEU A 106 -23.31 7.90 6.80
CA LEU A 106 -23.87 6.56 6.54
C LEU A 106 -23.40 5.95 5.20
N LEU A 107 -22.83 6.78 4.31
CA LEU A 107 -22.24 6.39 3.04
C LEU A 107 -20.74 6.01 3.13
N SER A 108 -20.07 6.34 4.23
CA SER A 108 -18.65 6.02 4.44
C SER A 108 -18.32 4.52 4.42
N PRO A 109 -19.19 3.59 4.88
CA PRO A 109 -18.93 2.16 4.73
C PRO A 109 -19.07 1.66 3.29
N LEU A 110 -19.86 2.36 2.45
CA LEU A 110 -20.09 1.99 1.05
C LEU A 110 -18.98 2.50 0.12
N PHE A 111 -18.34 3.62 0.49
CA PHE A 111 -17.24 4.22 -0.27
C PHE A 111 -16.01 4.36 0.62
N PRO A 112 -15.24 3.27 0.81
CA PRO A 112 -13.99 3.35 1.55
C PRO A 112 -13.07 4.40 0.90
N PRO A 113 -12.49 5.30 1.70
CA PRO A 113 -11.62 6.37 1.21
C PRO A 113 -10.38 5.77 0.53
N VAL A 114 -10.00 6.33 -0.62
CA VAL A 114 -8.83 5.88 -1.37
C VAL A 114 -7.57 6.49 -0.76
N ASP A 115 -7.03 5.85 0.27
CA ASP A 115 -5.77 6.23 0.92
C ASP A 115 -4.55 5.48 0.35
N LEU A 116 -3.35 5.89 0.75
CA LEU A 116 -2.12 5.27 0.23
C LEU A 116 -2.00 3.82 0.70
N GLY A 117 -2.55 3.48 1.88
CA GLY A 117 -2.66 2.12 2.37
C GLY A 117 -3.49 1.22 1.45
N PHE A 118 -4.65 1.69 1.01
CA PHE A 118 -5.50 1.00 0.04
C PHE A 118 -4.77 0.79 -1.29
N VAL A 119 -4.09 1.81 -1.81
CA VAL A 119 -3.31 1.69 -3.05
C VAL A 119 -2.19 0.66 -2.88
N LEU A 120 -1.42 0.72 -1.79
CA LEU A 120 -0.34 -0.22 -1.52
C LEU A 120 -0.83 -1.65 -1.21
N GLY A 121 -2.02 -1.84 -0.65
CA GLY A 121 -2.59 -3.17 -0.43
C GLY A 121 -3.20 -3.75 -1.69
N MET A 122 -4.14 -3.04 -2.29
CA MET A 122 -4.96 -3.54 -3.41
C MET A 122 -4.22 -3.50 -4.74
N VAL A 123 -3.65 -2.34 -5.10
CA VAL A 123 -3.05 -2.16 -6.43
C VAL A 123 -1.73 -2.91 -6.52
N MET A 124 -0.90 -2.86 -5.47
CA MET A 124 0.38 -3.55 -5.50
C MET A 124 0.23 -5.08 -5.43
N SER A 125 -0.75 -5.63 -4.70
CA SER A 125 -1.00 -7.09 -4.72
C SER A 125 -1.42 -7.56 -6.10
N LEU A 126 -2.30 -6.82 -6.77
CA LEU A 126 -2.70 -7.12 -8.14
C LEU A 126 -1.50 -7.00 -9.10
N MET A 127 -0.68 -5.96 -8.94
CA MET A 127 0.55 -5.77 -9.71
C MET A 127 1.56 -6.90 -9.48
N ALA A 128 1.65 -7.43 -8.26
CA ALA A 128 2.50 -8.58 -7.94
C ALA A 128 2.09 -9.82 -8.74
N PHE A 129 0.80 -10.11 -8.83
CA PHE A 129 0.30 -11.20 -9.67
C PHE A 129 0.49 -10.93 -11.16
N PHE A 130 0.25 -9.70 -11.61
CA PHE A 130 0.40 -9.32 -13.01
C PHE A 130 1.86 -9.34 -13.49
N LEU A 131 2.85 -9.21 -12.61
CA LEU A 131 4.27 -9.34 -12.96
C LEU A 131 4.81 -10.77 -12.79
N THR A 132 4.13 -11.63 -12.03
CA THR A 132 4.61 -12.99 -11.72
C THR A 132 3.87 -14.10 -12.47
N TYR A 133 2.70 -13.83 -13.09
CA TYR A 133 1.89 -14.87 -13.72
C TYR A 133 2.61 -15.67 -14.80
N ASP A 134 3.47 -15.02 -15.60
CA ASP A 134 4.22 -15.65 -16.70
C ASP A 134 5.68 -15.98 -16.35
N ALA A 135 6.10 -15.75 -15.10
CA ALA A 135 7.48 -15.93 -14.68
C ALA A 135 7.99 -17.34 -14.95
N ILE A 136 7.15 -18.38 -14.76
CA ILE A 136 7.52 -19.79 -15.04
C ILE A 136 6.73 -20.35 -16.23
N SER A 137 5.42 -20.10 -16.27
CA SER A 137 4.53 -20.59 -17.32
C SER A 137 4.90 -20.05 -18.70
N GLY A 138 5.27 -18.76 -18.81
CA GLY A 138 5.65 -18.13 -20.08
C GLY A 138 6.95 -18.68 -20.65
N GLU A 139 7.96 -18.93 -19.82
CA GLU A 139 9.21 -19.58 -20.28
C GLU A 139 9.02 -21.07 -20.60
N ARG A 140 8.06 -21.73 -19.96
CA ARG A 140 7.69 -23.12 -20.26
C ARG A 140 7.02 -23.21 -21.64
N GLU A 141 6.13 -22.27 -21.97
CA GLU A 141 5.49 -22.17 -23.30
C GLU A 141 6.50 -21.87 -24.41
N ARG A 142 7.44 -20.94 -24.16
CA ARG A 142 8.49 -20.57 -25.12
C ARG A 142 9.59 -21.64 -25.29
N GLY A 143 9.56 -22.72 -24.50
CA GLY A 143 10.57 -23.77 -24.51
C GLY A 143 11.92 -23.38 -23.87
N THR A 144 12.14 -22.10 -23.54
CA THR A 144 13.37 -21.58 -22.94
C THR A 144 13.71 -22.27 -21.62
N LEU A 145 12.70 -22.68 -20.85
CA LEU A 145 12.92 -23.38 -19.57
C LEU A 145 13.63 -24.73 -19.77
N LYS A 146 13.34 -25.46 -20.86
CA LYS A 146 14.02 -26.72 -21.19
C LYS A 146 15.48 -26.49 -21.57
N LEU A 147 15.77 -25.39 -22.28
CA LEU A 147 17.12 -24.99 -22.68
C LEU A 147 17.99 -24.56 -21.49
N ILE A 148 17.40 -23.89 -20.49
CA ILE A 148 18.13 -23.51 -19.27
C ILE A 148 18.47 -24.76 -18.45
N LEU A 149 17.54 -25.72 -18.37
CA LEU A 149 17.71 -26.97 -17.61
C LEU A 149 18.62 -27.99 -18.30
N SER A 150 18.92 -27.85 -19.58
CA SER A 150 19.94 -28.68 -20.26
C SER A 150 21.38 -28.25 -19.91
N ASN A 151 21.56 -27.07 -19.31
CA ASN A 151 22.83 -26.65 -18.74
C ASN A 151 22.97 -27.15 -17.29
N GLN A 152 24.21 -27.17 -16.78
CA GLN A 152 24.54 -27.54 -15.39
C GLN A 152 24.10 -26.47 -14.37
N VAL A 153 22.83 -26.09 -14.36
CA VAL A 153 22.27 -25.12 -13.40
C VAL A 153 21.24 -25.83 -12.52
N PRO A 154 21.41 -25.81 -11.18
CA PRO A 154 20.45 -26.44 -10.28
C PRO A 154 19.10 -25.72 -10.32
N ARG A 155 18.00 -26.50 -10.26
CA ARG A 155 16.61 -26.00 -10.34
C ARG A 155 16.28 -24.97 -9.26
N SER A 156 16.84 -25.12 -8.06
CA SER A 156 16.67 -24.19 -6.93
C SER A 156 17.23 -22.81 -7.24
N THR A 157 18.41 -22.73 -7.88
CA THR A 157 19.04 -21.44 -8.26
C THR A 157 18.23 -20.70 -9.31
N VAL A 158 17.59 -21.42 -10.24
CA VAL A 158 16.69 -20.80 -11.24
C VAL A 158 15.44 -20.27 -10.56
N LEU A 159 14.81 -21.05 -9.67
CA LEU A 159 13.61 -20.63 -8.94
C LEU A 159 13.88 -19.41 -8.06
N LEU A 160 14.97 -19.43 -7.28
CA LEU A 160 15.37 -18.29 -6.45
C LEU A 160 15.72 -17.06 -7.27
N GLY A 161 16.42 -17.24 -8.40
CA GLY A 161 16.74 -16.14 -9.31
C GLY A 161 15.48 -15.44 -9.85
N LYS A 162 14.45 -16.22 -10.21
CA LYS A 162 13.15 -15.69 -10.64
C LYS A 162 12.41 -14.98 -9.53
N TRP A 163 12.37 -15.58 -8.34
CA TRP A 163 11.73 -14.97 -7.18
C TRP A 163 12.37 -13.63 -6.81
N ILE A 164 13.70 -13.58 -6.71
CA ILE A 164 14.43 -12.35 -6.41
C ILE A 164 14.25 -11.31 -7.53
N GLY A 165 14.31 -11.73 -8.81
CA GLY A 165 14.13 -10.82 -9.94
C GLY A 165 12.72 -10.19 -9.99
N GLY A 166 11.68 -11.00 -9.80
CA GLY A 166 10.30 -10.52 -9.73
C GLY A 166 10.06 -9.62 -8.50
N TYR A 167 10.55 -10.03 -7.34
CA TYR A 167 10.46 -9.23 -6.11
C TYR A 167 11.17 -7.89 -6.25
N LEU A 168 12.41 -7.87 -6.79
CA LEU A 168 13.17 -6.64 -6.96
C LEU A 168 12.53 -5.71 -8.01
N THR A 169 11.84 -6.25 -9.01
CA THR A 169 11.02 -5.47 -9.95
C THR A 169 9.86 -4.78 -9.23
N LEU A 170 9.15 -5.50 -8.35
CA LEU A 170 8.09 -4.91 -7.52
C LEU A 170 8.62 -3.84 -6.57
N LEU A 171 9.80 -4.06 -5.98
CA LEU A 171 10.46 -3.06 -5.14
C LEU A 171 10.81 -1.80 -5.94
N ALA A 172 11.29 -1.94 -7.17
CA ALA A 172 11.56 -0.79 -8.04
C ALA A 172 10.29 0.02 -8.28
N ALA A 173 9.15 -0.63 -8.58
CA ALA A 173 7.87 0.05 -8.73
C ALA A 173 7.43 0.78 -7.45
N LEU A 174 7.59 0.13 -6.29
CA LEU A 174 7.26 0.72 -4.99
C LEU A 174 8.10 1.96 -4.70
N ILE A 175 9.42 1.90 -4.93
CA ILE A 175 10.34 3.02 -4.73
C ILE A 175 10.00 4.19 -5.65
N ILE A 176 9.67 3.92 -6.92
CA ILE A 176 9.25 4.97 -7.87
C ILE A 176 7.95 5.63 -7.39
N ALA A 177 6.93 4.84 -7.05
CA ALA A 177 5.64 5.37 -6.62
C ALA A 177 5.74 6.18 -5.31
N THR A 178 6.48 5.67 -4.32
CA THR A 178 6.67 6.34 -3.02
C THR A 178 7.54 7.60 -3.14
N SER A 179 8.59 7.59 -3.96
CA SER A 179 9.41 8.78 -4.19
C SER A 179 8.61 9.91 -4.86
N VAL A 180 7.79 9.60 -5.87
CA VAL A 180 6.88 10.57 -6.47
C VAL A 180 5.87 11.08 -5.44
N GLY A 181 5.31 10.18 -4.61
CA GLY A 181 4.39 10.56 -3.55
C GLY A 181 5.00 11.54 -2.53
N LEU A 182 6.25 11.30 -2.12
CA LEU A 182 6.98 12.20 -1.22
C LEU A 182 7.24 13.58 -1.84
N ILE A 183 7.57 13.64 -3.14
CA ILE A 183 7.76 14.90 -3.86
C ILE A 183 6.46 15.71 -3.86
N VAL A 184 5.33 15.06 -4.16
CA VAL A 184 4.01 15.72 -4.13
C VAL A 184 3.67 16.24 -2.74
N LEU A 185 4.02 15.47 -1.71
CA LEU A 185 3.78 15.86 -0.32
C LEU A 185 4.55 17.13 0.06
N GLU A 186 5.86 17.16 -0.20
CA GLU A 186 6.73 18.30 0.08
C GLU A 186 6.28 19.59 -0.62
N LEU A 187 5.70 19.47 -1.81
CA LEU A 187 5.16 20.60 -2.57
C LEU A 187 3.86 21.17 -1.99
N ASN A 188 3.00 20.32 -1.39
CA ASN A 188 1.67 20.74 -0.94
C ASN A 188 1.64 21.15 0.53
N ILE A 189 2.19 20.32 1.41
CA ILE A 189 2.11 20.49 2.86
C ILE A 189 3.47 20.09 3.37
N LYS A 190 4.36 21.03 3.70
CA LYS A 190 5.66 20.73 4.33
C LYS A 190 5.42 20.08 5.69
N PRO A 191 5.43 18.74 5.82
CA PRO A 191 5.10 18.09 7.06
C PRO A 191 6.41 18.10 7.85
N GLY A 192 6.50 18.89 8.91
CA GLY A 192 7.62 18.80 9.84
C GLY A 192 7.58 17.46 10.57
N PHE A 193 7.97 16.36 9.92
CA PHE A 193 7.93 15.00 10.45
C PHE A 193 8.83 14.91 11.68
N ALA A 194 8.26 14.40 12.78
CA ALA A 194 9.02 14.14 14.00
C ALA A 194 9.73 12.78 13.88
N ARG A 195 10.68 12.51 14.78
CA ARG A 195 11.43 11.22 14.81
C ARG A 195 10.50 10.01 14.94
N ASP A 196 9.41 10.15 15.68
CA ASP A 196 8.43 9.07 15.88
C ASP A 196 7.65 8.75 14.60
N ASP A 197 7.41 9.75 13.74
CA ASP A 197 6.73 9.56 12.45
C ASP A 197 7.58 8.70 11.50
N TRP A 198 8.91 8.85 11.53
CA TRP A 198 9.84 8.05 10.73
C TRP A 198 9.87 6.59 11.16
N ILE A 199 9.76 6.30 12.46
CA ILE A 199 9.71 4.94 12.97
C ILE A 199 8.42 4.26 12.50
N ALA A 200 7.28 4.97 12.59
CA ALA A 200 6.00 4.46 12.09
C ALA A 200 5.99 4.24 10.57
N LEU A 201 6.61 5.12 9.79
CA LEU A 201 6.79 4.90 8.35
C LEU A 201 7.66 3.68 8.06
N GLY A 202 8.72 3.47 8.85
CA GLY A 202 9.59 2.30 8.74
C GLY A 202 8.87 0.98 9.01
N THR A 203 8.01 0.94 10.04
CA THR A 203 7.21 -0.27 10.33
C THR A 203 6.19 -0.56 9.26
N ILE A 204 5.48 0.46 8.76
CA ILE A 204 4.54 0.30 7.63
C ILE A 204 5.28 -0.19 6.38
N GLY A 205 6.44 0.42 6.06
CA GLY A 205 7.28 0.00 4.95
C GLY A 205 7.68 -1.48 5.07
N LEU A 206 8.12 -1.92 6.25
CA LEU A 206 8.46 -3.32 6.50
C LEU A 206 7.27 -4.26 6.30
N THR A 207 6.08 -3.89 6.80
CA THR A 207 4.86 -4.67 6.59
C THR A 207 4.53 -4.80 5.11
N VAL A 208 4.64 -3.71 4.34
CA VAL A 208 4.42 -3.72 2.88
C VAL A 208 5.44 -4.63 2.18
N LEU A 209 6.72 -4.59 2.56
CA LEU A 209 7.74 -5.49 1.98
C LEU A 209 7.39 -6.97 2.20
N ILE A 210 7.02 -7.34 3.43
CA ILE A 210 6.62 -8.72 3.76
C ILE A 210 5.37 -9.11 2.99
N TYR A 211 4.39 -8.21 2.91
CA TYR A 211 3.16 -8.41 2.13
C TYR A 211 3.46 -8.66 0.65
N LEU A 212 4.32 -7.85 0.01
CA LEU A 212 4.68 -8.08 -1.40
C LEU A 212 5.45 -9.39 -1.59
N ALA A 213 6.27 -9.80 -0.62
CA ALA A 213 6.98 -11.06 -0.67
C ALA A 213 6.01 -12.26 -0.64
N THR A 214 4.93 -12.22 0.16
CA THR A 214 3.94 -13.31 0.20
C THR A 214 3.17 -13.39 -1.12
N PHE A 215 2.69 -12.27 -1.66
CA PHE A 215 1.98 -12.24 -2.94
C PHE A 215 2.87 -12.66 -4.12
N CYS A 216 4.13 -12.22 -4.15
CA CYS A 216 5.09 -12.66 -5.16
C CYS A 216 5.32 -14.19 -5.10
N SER A 217 5.42 -14.74 -3.88
CA SER A 217 5.59 -16.18 -3.67
C SER A 217 4.37 -16.98 -4.15
N LEU A 218 3.16 -16.51 -3.84
CA LEU A 218 1.91 -17.09 -4.34
C LEU A 218 1.83 -17.03 -5.87
N GLY A 219 2.18 -15.89 -6.45
CA GLY A 219 2.26 -15.68 -7.90
C GLY A 219 3.12 -16.72 -8.60
N ILE A 220 4.35 -16.92 -8.07
CA ILE A 220 5.31 -17.88 -8.60
C ILE A 220 4.83 -19.33 -8.40
N MET A 221 4.21 -19.65 -7.26
CA MET A 221 3.66 -20.98 -6.99
C MET A 221 2.56 -21.37 -7.99
N VAL A 222 1.64 -20.45 -8.29
CA VAL A 222 0.57 -20.68 -9.27
C VAL A 222 1.14 -20.74 -10.69
N SER A 223 2.11 -19.88 -11.02
CA SER A 223 2.81 -19.92 -12.31
C SER A 223 3.57 -21.22 -12.53
N ALA A 224 4.16 -21.82 -11.49
CA ALA A 224 4.87 -23.09 -11.56
C ALA A 224 3.94 -24.29 -11.83
N THR A 225 2.78 -24.29 -11.17
CA THR A 225 1.77 -25.36 -11.26
C THR A 225 1.06 -25.35 -12.62
N THR A 226 0.89 -24.17 -13.19
CA THR A 226 0.09 -24.00 -14.40
C THR A 226 0.89 -24.28 -15.68
N ARG A 227 0.25 -24.89 -16.69
CA ARG A 227 0.90 -25.19 -17.98
C ARG A 227 0.86 -24.03 -18.97
N SER A 228 -0.17 -23.18 -18.92
CA SER A 228 -0.30 -22.01 -19.80
C SER A 228 -0.35 -20.69 -19.04
N SER A 229 0.24 -19.65 -19.64
CA SER A 229 0.25 -18.28 -19.12
C SER A 229 -1.18 -17.72 -18.96
N ALA A 230 -2.07 -18.04 -19.90
CA ALA A 230 -3.47 -17.61 -19.87
C ALA A 230 -4.25 -18.23 -18.71
N THR A 231 -4.02 -19.51 -18.41
CA THR A 231 -4.62 -20.17 -17.25
C THR A 231 -4.04 -19.67 -15.93
N ALA A 232 -2.76 -19.26 -15.91
CA ALA A 232 -2.10 -18.79 -14.71
C ALA A 232 -2.65 -17.43 -14.26
N ILE A 233 -2.87 -16.50 -15.21
CA ILE A 233 -3.44 -15.19 -14.90
C ILE A 233 -4.89 -15.30 -14.41
N LEU A 234 -5.71 -16.17 -15.01
CA LEU A 234 -7.09 -16.41 -14.57
C LEU A 234 -7.14 -16.99 -13.15
N ALA A 235 -6.28 -17.98 -12.86
CA ALA A 235 -6.19 -18.57 -11.52
C ALA A 235 -5.74 -17.55 -10.46
N LEU A 236 -4.75 -16.71 -10.80
CA LEU A 236 -4.28 -15.65 -9.89
C LEU A 236 -5.35 -14.58 -9.64
N LEU A 237 -6.12 -14.22 -10.67
CA LEU A 237 -7.22 -13.28 -10.52
C LEU A 237 -8.32 -13.84 -9.61
N LEU A 238 -8.68 -15.12 -9.77
CA LEU A 238 -9.62 -15.80 -8.87
C LEU A 238 -9.13 -15.84 -7.42
N ILE A 239 -7.86 -16.21 -7.20
CA ILE A 239 -7.25 -16.23 -5.87
C ILE A 239 -7.25 -14.83 -5.25
N TRP A 240 -6.95 -13.81 -6.06
CA TRP A 240 -6.98 -12.42 -5.62
C TRP A 240 -8.38 -12.00 -5.17
N VAL A 241 -9.42 -12.27 -5.98
CA VAL A 241 -10.81 -11.93 -5.63
C VAL A 241 -11.23 -12.63 -4.34
N LEU A 242 -10.90 -13.91 -4.17
CA LEU A 242 -11.20 -14.65 -2.93
C LEU A 242 -10.42 -14.15 -1.71
N SER A 243 -9.26 -13.53 -1.92
CA SER A 243 -8.45 -12.97 -0.83
C SER A 243 -8.89 -11.55 -0.43
N VAL A 244 -9.59 -10.86 -1.32
CA VAL A 244 -10.06 -9.48 -1.11
C VAL A 244 -11.51 -9.45 -0.60
N LEU A 245 -12.34 -10.38 -1.08
CA LEU A 245 -13.73 -10.57 -0.66
C LEU A 245 -13.81 -11.02 0.79
#